data_AF-G5E2G8-F1
#
_entry.id   AF-G5E2G8-F1
#
_cell.length_a   1.000
_cell.length_b   1.000
_cell.length_c   1.000
_cell.angle_alpha   90.00
_cell.angle_beta   90.00
_cell.angle_gamma   90.00
#
_symmetry.space_group_name_H-M   'P 1'
#
loop_
_entity.id
_entity.type
_entity.pdbx_description
1 polymer ?
#
loop_
_entity_poly.entity_id
_entity_poly.type
_entity_poly.pdbx_seq_one_letter_code
_entity_poly.pdbx_strand_id
1 'polypeptide(L)'
;LCAIHLKGKHKPMYHDISDCGDHVVVVNTRHIAFSGNKWEQKVYSSHTGYPGGFRQVTAANLHKRDQTAIVKLAVYGMLTK
;
A
#
# COMPACT_ATOMS: atom_id res chain seq x y z
N LEU A 1 2.68 -8.29 -6.82
CA LEU A 1 4.02 -8.93 -6.82
C LEU A 1 4.87 -8.52 -5.62
N CYS A 2 4.99 -7.23 -5.27
CA CYS A 2 5.82 -6.80 -4.12
C CYS A 2 5.54 -7.59 -2.82
N ALA A 3 4.27 -7.78 -2.45
CA ALA A 3 3.89 -8.56 -1.26
C ALA A 3 4.32 -10.04 -1.30
N ILE A 4 4.49 -10.63 -2.49
CA ILE A 4 4.92 -12.04 -2.65
C ILE A 4 6.42 -12.16 -2.36
N HIS A 5 7.22 -11.20 -2.85
CA HIS A 5 8.65 -11.16 -2.57
C HIS A 5 8.93 -10.79 -1.11
N LEU A 6 8.18 -9.84 -0.55
CA LEU A 6 8.27 -9.49 0.87
C LEU A 6 7.93 -10.66 1.80
N LYS A 7 7.01 -11.54 1.41
CA LYS A 7 6.70 -12.77 2.18
C LYS A 7 7.63 -13.94 1.87
N GLY A 8 8.49 -13.85 0.86
CA GLY A 8 9.35 -14.97 0.45
C GLY A 8 8.61 -16.12 -0.25
N LYS A 9 7.32 -15.97 -0.59
CA LYS A 9 6.47 -17.02 -1.20
C LYS A 9 6.97 -17.55 -2.56
N HIS A 10 7.88 -16.84 -3.21
CA HIS A 10 8.48 -17.25 -4.46
C HIS A 10 9.67 -18.22 -4.26
N LYS A 11 10.18 -18.37 -3.03
CA LYS A 11 11.27 -19.29 -2.69
C LYS A 11 10.68 -20.65 -2.27
N PRO A 12 11.34 -21.77 -2.62
CA PRO A 12 10.91 -23.10 -2.18
C PRO A 12 11.07 -23.30 -0.66
N MET A 13 11.89 -22.49 0.00
CA MET A 13 12.11 -22.51 1.45
C MET A 13 11.08 -21.66 2.24
N TYR A 14 9.94 -21.34 1.65
CA TYR A 14 8.90 -20.55 2.31
C TYR A 14 8.34 -21.29 3.53
N HIS A 15 8.27 -20.59 4.66
CA HIS A 15 7.60 -21.06 5.88
C HIS A 15 6.75 -19.93 6.46
N ASP A 16 5.50 -20.23 6.85
CA ASP A 16 4.53 -19.19 7.26
C ASP A 16 4.95 -18.41 8.53
N ILE A 17 5.71 -19.03 9.43
CA ILE A 17 6.13 -18.43 10.71
C ILE A 17 7.48 -17.72 10.58
N SER A 18 8.35 -18.19 9.68
CA SER A 18 9.70 -17.66 9.54
C SER A 18 9.76 -16.54 8.50
N ASP A 19 10.46 -15.45 8.83
CA ASP A 19 10.70 -14.38 7.88
C ASP A 19 11.79 -14.80 6.87
N CYS A 20 11.35 -15.27 5.70
CA CYS A 20 12.21 -15.64 4.58
C CYS A 20 12.06 -14.68 3.38
N GLY A 21 11.52 -13.49 3.65
CA GLY A 21 11.30 -12.44 2.66
C GLY A 21 12.57 -11.84 2.07
N ASP A 22 12.38 -11.08 0.99
CA ASP A 22 13.42 -10.22 0.43
C ASP A 22 13.08 -8.75 0.62
N HIS A 23 14.10 -7.89 0.58
CA HIS A 23 13.91 -6.45 0.55
C HIS A 23 13.51 -5.98 -0.85
N VAL A 24 12.42 -5.22 -0.93
CA VAL A 24 11.89 -4.69 -2.19
C VAL A 24 11.98 -3.16 -2.16
N VAL A 25 12.74 -2.59 -3.09
CA VAL A 25 12.82 -1.14 -3.29
C VAL A 25 11.94 -0.75 -4.48
N VAL A 26 10.95 0.11 -4.24
CA VAL A 26 10.07 0.63 -5.29
C VAL A 26 10.48 2.07 -5.62
N VAL A 27 10.83 2.31 -6.88
CA VAL A 27 11.20 3.62 -7.41
C VAL A 27 10.10 4.17 -8.33
N ASN A 28 10.14 5.46 -8.64
CA ASN A 28 9.19 6.14 -9.54
C ASN A 28 7.71 6.00 -9.15
N THR A 29 7.41 5.98 -7.85
CA THR A 29 6.02 5.93 -7.37
C THR A 29 5.19 7.13 -7.82
N ARG A 30 5.81 8.24 -8.21
CA ARG A 30 5.15 9.41 -8.83
C ARG A 30 4.32 9.05 -10.06
N HIS A 31 4.77 8.09 -10.86
CA HIS A 31 4.21 7.77 -12.18
C HIS A 31 3.35 6.49 -12.18
N ILE A 32 2.77 6.14 -11.03
CA ILE A 32 1.86 5.00 -10.93
C ILE A 32 0.60 5.22 -11.75
N ALA A 33 0.08 4.15 -12.36
CA ALA A 33 -1.15 4.19 -13.14
C ALA A 33 -2.34 3.66 -12.32
N PHE A 34 -3.48 4.34 -12.44
CA PHE A 34 -4.77 3.80 -12.05
C PHE A 34 -5.64 3.57 -13.28
N SER A 35 -6.39 2.48 -13.28
CA SER A 35 -7.41 2.20 -14.29
C SER A 35 -8.62 3.13 -14.13
N GLY A 36 -9.10 3.72 -15.22
CA GLY A 36 -10.32 4.55 -15.24
C GLY A 36 -10.25 5.76 -14.29
N ASN A 37 -11.39 6.15 -13.72
CA ASN A 37 -11.52 7.36 -12.89
C ASN A 37 -11.20 7.14 -11.40
N LYS A 38 -10.42 6.10 -11.08
CA LYS A 38 -10.08 5.75 -9.68
C LYS A 38 -9.28 6.82 -8.96
N TRP A 39 -8.59 7.71 -9.68
CA TRP A 39 -7.88 8.84 -9.08
C TRP A 39 -8.80 9.74 -8.24
N GLU A 40 -10.03 9.95 -8.70
CA GLU A 40 -11.00 10.83 -8.04
C GLU A 40 -11.98 10.04 -7.17
N GLN A 41 -12.37 8.84 -7.63
CA GLN A 41 -13.38 8.03 -6.95
C GLN A 41 -12.84 7.26 -5.75
N LYS A 42 -11.55 6.88 -5.73
CA LYS A 42 -10.99 6.10 -4.64
C LYS A 42 -10.70 7.01 -3.45
N VAL A 43 -11.36 6.74 -2.33
CA VAL A 43 -11.19 7.49 -1.08
C VAL A 43 -10.44 6.64 -0.05
N TYR A 44 -9.45 7.24 0.59
CA TYR A 44 -8.72 6.70 1.73
C TYR A 44 -9.27 7.32 3.02
N SER A 45 -9.77 6.48 3.92
CA SER A 45 -10.29 6.90 5.22
C SER A 45 -9.31 6.59 6.34
N SER A 46 -9.22 7.49 7.32
CA SER A 46 -8.46 7.30 8.56
C SER A 46 -9.24 7.87 9.74
N HIS A 47 -8.99 7.37 10.95
CA HIS A 47 -9.64 7.82 12.17
C HIS A 47 -8.61 8.02 13.26
N THR A 48 -8.69 9.13 13.99
CA THR A 48 -7.74 9.43 15.08
C THR A 48 -8.07 8.74 16.40
N GLY A 49 -9.29 8.21 16.56
CA GLY A 49 -9.77 7.57 17.79
C GLY A 49 -10.67 8.46 18.64
N TYR A 50 -10.72 9.77 18.36
CA TYR A 50 -11.56 10.74 19.08
C TYR A 50 -12.88 11.01 18.34
N PRO A 51 -13.95 11.43 19.03
CA PRO A 51 -15.19 11.88 18.38
C PRO A 51 -14.92 12.98 17.34
N GLY A 52 -15.43 12.82 16.12
CA GLY A 52 -15.17 13.74 15.00
C GLY A 52 -13.80 13.57 14.34
N GLY A 53 -13.02 12.54 14.72
CA GLY A 53 -11.67 12.27 14.23
C GLY A 53 -11.59 11.61 12.85
N PHE A 54 -12.70 11.50 12.13
CA PHE A 54 -12.77 10.84 10.83
C PHE A 54 -12.25 11.74 9.71
N ARG A 55 -11.33 11.23 8.90
CA ARG A 55 -10.73 11.94 7.77
C ARG A 55 -10.82 11.10 6.51
N GLN A 56 -11.26 11.72 5.42
CA GLN A 56 -11.31 11.12 4.09
C GLN A 56 -10.50 11.96 3.11
N VAL A 57 -9.70 11.28 2.28
CA VAL A 57 -8.85 11.91 1.27
C VAL A 57 -8.94 11.10 -0.01
N THR A 58 -9.16 11.76 -1.15
CA THR A 58 -9.15 11.10 -2.46
C THR A 58 -7.74 10.63 -2.84
N ALA A 59 -7.64 9.62 -3.70
CA ALA A 59 -6.35 9.11 -4.16
C ALA A 59 -5.49 10.21 -4.82
N ALA A 60 -6.10 11.09 -5.61
CA ALA A 60 -5.41 12.23 -6.22
C ALA A 60 -4.80 13.17 -5.16
N ASN A 61 -5.56 13.53 -4.11
CA ASN A 61 -5.07 14.42 -3.06
C ASN A 61 -4.02 13.74 -2.18
N LEU A 62 -4.18 12.45 -1.89
CA LEU A 62 -3.19 11.68 -1.15
C LEU A 62 -1.86 11.62 -1.92
N HIS A 63 -1.91 11.37 -3.23
CA HIS A 63 -0.73 11.30 -4.10
C HIS A 63 -0.01 12.65 -4.24
N LYS A 64 -0.77 13.75 -4.27
CA LYS A 64 -0.19 15.10 -4.26
C LYS A 64 0.59 15.38 -2.98
N ARG A 65 0.09 14.91 -1.83
CA ARG A 65 0.73 15.10 -0.52
C ARG A 65 1.95 14.18 -0.34
N ASP A 66 1.79 12.90 -0.66
CA ASP A 66 2.84 11.90 -0.56
C ASP A 66 2.67 10.88 -1.68
N GLN A 67 3.63 10.89 -2.60
CA GLN A 67 3.64 10.03 -3.79
C GLN A 67 3.96 8.56 -3.46
N THR A 68 4.42 8.26 -2.24
CA THR A 68 4.73 6.89 -1.79
C THR A 68 3.57 6.24 -1.03
N ALA A 69 2.69 7.06 -0.45
CA ALA A 69 1.64 6.61 0.47
C ALA A 69 0.70 5.57 -0.14
N ILE A 70 0.30 5.76 -1.40
CA ILE A 70 -0.64 4.85 -2.09
C ILE A 70 -0.04 3.45 -2.22
N VAL A 71 1.22 3.35 -2.66
CA VAL A 71 1.90 2.07 -2.84
C VAL A 71 2.12 1.41 -1.48
N LYS A 72 2.55 2.18 -0.47
CA LYS A 72 2.76 1.68 0.89
C LYS A 72 1.48 1.08 1.48
N LEU A 73 0.36 1.81 1.40
CA LEU A 73 -0.94 1.34 1.90
C LEU A 73 -1.44 0.11 1.15
N ALA A 74 -1.26 0.08 -0.17
CA ALA A 74 -1.66 -1.06 -0.99
C ALA A 74 -0.86 -2.33 -0.62
N VAL A 75 0.47 -2.20 -0.48
CA VAL A 75 1.33 -3.33 -0.11
C VAL A 75 1.06 -3.77 1.33
N TYR A 76 0.92 -2.83 2.27
CA TYR A 76 0.62 -3.14 3.67
C TYR A 76 -0.71 -3.89 3.81
N GLY A 77 -1.74 -3.50 3.05
CA GLY A 77 -3.03 -4.21 3.03
C GLY A 77 -2.98 -5.62 2.44
N MET A 78 -1.93 -5.97 1.68
CA MET A 78 -1.71 -7.31 1.13
C MET A 78 -0.90 -8.22 2.07
N LEU A 79 -0.35 -7.67 3.16
CA LEU A 79 0.37 -8.45 4.17
C LEU A 79 -0.62 -9.02 5.19
N THR A 80 -0.27 -10.21 5.71
CA THR A 80 -1.01 -10.85 6.80
C THR A 80 -0.71 -10.06 8.07
N LYS A 81 -1.73 -9.82 8.89
CA LYS A 81 -1.59 -9.13 10.19
C LYS A 81 -1.22 -10.13 11.26
#